data_AF-A0A2S6U6W9-F1
#
_entry.id   AF-A0A2S6U6W9-F1
#
_cell.length_a   1.000
_cell.length_b   1.000
_cell.length_c   1.000
_cell.angle_alpha   90.00
_cell.angle_beta   90.00
_cell.angle_gamma   90.00
#
_symmetry.space_group_name_H-M   'P 1'
#
loop_
_entity.id
_entity.type
_entity.pdbx_description
1 polymer ?
#
loop_
_entity_poly.entity_id
_entity_poly.type
_entity_poly.pdbx_seq_one_letter_code
_entity_poly.pdbx_strand_id
1 'polypeptide(L)' 'MSASTLEKIFGLLGVLLVAAFVLGLAESISTGAAGFWGGLPFWVICVIVLSLVCYDYWNTCLRKKSAD' A
#
# COMPACT_ATOMS: atom_id res chain seq x y z
N MET A 1 -14.97 -14.69 16.31
CA MET A 1 -13.76 -13.86 16.07
C MET A 1 -14.00 -12.48 16.67
N SER A 2 -13.03 -11.92 17.41
CA SER A 2 -13.14 -10.55 17.94
C SER A 2 -13.16 -9.54 16.79
N ALA A 3 -13.99 -8.49 16.87
CA ALA A 3 -14.10 -7.44 15.85
C ALA A 3 -12.72 -6.84 15.48
N SER A 4 -11.85 -6.66 16.48
CA SER A 4 -10.49 -6.13 16.28
C SER A 4 -9.57 -7.06 15.49
N THR A 5 -9.83 -8.37 15.51
CA THR A 5 -9.09 -9.34 14.68
C THR A 5 -9.55 -9.24 13.22
N LEU A 6 -10.84 -9.03 12.98
CA LEU A 6 -11.38 -8.83 11.63
C LEU A 6 -10.83 -7.55 10.99
N GLU A 7 -10.80 -6.43 11.73
CA GLU A 7 -10.24 -5.17 11.23
C GLU A 7 -8.77 -5.32 10.80
N LYS A 8 -7.97 -6.05 11.56
CA LYS A 8 -6.57 -6.34 11.22
C LYS A 8 -6.43 -7.19 9.96
N ILE A 9 -7.29 -8.20 9.79
CA ILE A 9 -7.27 -9.10 8.62
C ILE A 9 -7.71 -8.35 7.37
N PHE A 10 -8.83 -7.62 7.42
CA PHE A 10 -9.33 -6.83 6.30
C PHE A 10 -8.39 -5.67 5.96
N GLY A 11 -7.81 -5.01 6.96
CA GLY A 11 -6.78 -4.01 6.74
C GLY A 11 -5.54 -4.59 6.06
N LEU A 12 -5.09 -5.78 6.48
CA LEU A 12 -3.93 -6.43 5.86
C LEU A 12 -4.23 -6.86 4.42
N LEU A 13 -5.42 -7.40 4.17
CA LEU A 13 -5.88 -7.74 2.82
C LEU A 13 -5.96 -6.51 1.91
N GLY A 14 -6.46 -5.38 2.42
CA GLY A 14 -6.51 -4.11 1.70
C GLY A 14 -5.11 -3.62 1.32
N VAL A 15 -4.17 -3.63 2.27
CA VAL A 15 -2.76 -3.26 2.01
C VAL A 15 -2.13 -4.17 0.95
N LEU A 16 -2.33 -5.49 1.06
CA LEU A 16 -1.78 -6.45 0.11
C LEU A 16 -2.34 -6.24 -1.30
N LEU A 17 -3.65 -6.01 -1.41
CA LEU A 17 -4.31 -5.77 -2.70
C LEU A 17 -3.79 -4.49 -3.35
N VAL A 18 -3.69 -3.39 -2.58
CA VAL A 18 -3.16 -2.11 -3.08
C VAL A 18 -1.69 -2.24 -3.45
N ALA A 19 -0.89 -2.93 -2.65
CA ALA A 19 0.52 -3.16 -2.93
C ALA A 19 0.71 -3.95 -4.23
N ALA A 20 -0.02 -5.07 -4.40
CA ALA A 20 0.04 -5.87 -5.62
C ALA A 20 -0.41 -5.07 -6.85
N PHE A 21 -1.46 -4.27 -6.71
CA PHE A 21 -1.95 -3.41 -7.78
C PHE A 21 -0.94 -2.34 -8.19
N VAL A 22 -0.40 -1.57 -7.24
CA VAL A 22 0.55 -0.49 -7.50
C VAL A 22 1.85 -1.02 -8.09
N LEU A 23 2.37 -2.14 -7.58
CA LEU A 23 3.56 -2.79 -8.13
C LEU A 23 3.33 -3.34 -9.54
N GLY A 24 2.16 -3.94 -9.79
CA GLY A 24 1.77 -4.41 -11.13
C GLY A 24 1.63 -3.26 -12.14
N LEU A 25 1.07 -2.12 -11.72
CA LEU A 25 1.05 -0.90 -12.54
C LEU A 25 2.46 -0.38 -12.82
N ALA A 26 3.35 -0.40 -11.82
CA ALA A 26 4.71 0.10 -11.96
C ALA A 26 5.56 -0.74 -12.91
N GLU A 27 5.39 -2.04 -12.87
CA GLU A 27 6.03 -2.97 -13.79
C GLU A 27 5.50 -2.76 -15.22
N SER A 28 4.17 -2.75 -15.40
CA SER A 28 3.52 -2.57 -16.70
C SER A 28 3.89 -1.25 -17.41
N ILE A 29 3.99 -0.14 -16.67
CA ILE A 29 4.38 1.16 -17.24
C ILE A 29 5.88 1.20 -17.60
N SER A 30 6.72 0.59 -16.76
CA SER A 30 8.17 0.60 -16.93
C SER A 30 8.63 -0.32 -18.08
N THR A 31 7.97 -1.46 -18.28
CA THR A 31 8.26 -2.40 -19.38
C THR A 31 7.49 -2.08 -20.65
N GLY A 32 6.27 -1.53 -20.53
CA GLY A 32 5.36 -1.34 -21.66
C GLY A 32 5.38 0.03 -22.34
N ALA A 33 5.35 1.14 -21.57
CA ALA A 33 4.97 2.45 -22.13
C ALA A 33 6.11 3.49 -22.19
N ALA A 34 6.99 3.52 -21.19
CA ALA A 34 7.92 4.65 -21.02
C ALA A 34 9.41 4.24 -21.02
N GLY A 35 9.70 2.94 -21.04
CA GLY A 35 11.04 2.39 -20.81
C GLY A 35 11.54 2.66 -19.38
N PHE A 36 12.71 2.12 -19.03
CA PHE A 36 13.27 2.19 -17.67
C PHE A 36 13.39 3.63 -17.13
N TRP A 37 13.74 4.59 -17.99
CA TRP A 37 13.92 6.00 -17.61
C TRP A 37 12.61 6.77 -17.42
N GLY A 38 11.56 6.41 -18.16
CA GLY A 38 10.23 7.01 -17.99
C GLY A 38 9.42 6.37 -16.86
N GLY A 39 9.70 5.11 -16.52
CA GLY A 39 9.11 4.42 -15.37
C GLY A 39 9.69 4.84 -14.01
N LEU A 40 10.90 5.41 -13.98
CA LEU A 40 11.59 5.81 -12.76
C LEU A 40 10.84 6.85 -11.91
N PRO A 41 10.30 7.97 -12.45
CA PRO A 41 9.47 8.89 -11.67
C PRO A 41 8.18 8.25 -11.15
N PHE A 42 7.60 7.30 -11.89
CA PHE A 42 6.42 6.56 -11.45
C PHE A 42 6.74 5.65 -10.26
N TRP A 43 7.88 4.96 -10.29
CA TRP A 43 8.36 4.14 -9.18
C TRP A 43 8.54 4.93 -7.88
N VAL A 44 9.05 6.17 -7.95
CA VAL A 44 9.17 7.03 -6.76
C VAL A 44 7.80 7.30 -6.14
N ILE A 45 6.79 7.58 -6.96
CA ILE A 45 5.41 7.80 -6.50
C ILE A 45 4.87 6.50 -5.87
N CYS A 46 5.08 5.35 -6.50
CA CYS A 46 4.65 4.05 -5.98
C CYS A 46 5.23 3.77 -4.59
N VAL A 47 6.51 4.05 -4.37
CA VAL A 47 7.18 3.88 -3.06
C VAL A 47 6.58 4.78 -1.99
N ILE A 48 6.28 6.04 -2.34
CA ILE A 48 5.62 6.98 -1.43
C ILE A 48 4.21 6.48 -1.07
N VAL A 49 3.42 6.05 -2.06
CA VAL A 49 2.06 5.55 -1.84
C VAL A 49 2.07 4.27 -1.00
N LEU A 50 2.97 3.32 -1.29
CA LEU A 50 3.17 2.10 -0.47
C LEU A 50 3.50 2.44 0.98
N SER A 51 4.38 3.43 1.19
CA SER A 51 4.74 3.89 2.54
C SER A 51 3.54 4.48 3.28
N LEU A 52 2.70 5.26 2.58
CA LEU A 52 1.47 5.85 3.14
C LEU A 52 0.42 4.78 3.47
N VAL A 53 0.25 3.76 2.61
CA VAL A 53 -0.67 2.65 2.85
C VAL A 53 -0.23 1.81 4.05
N CYS A 54 1.07 1.53 4.17
CA CYS A 54 1.62 0.87 5.35
C CYS A 54 1.44 1.72 6.61
N TYR A 55 1.62 3.04 6.50
CA TYR A 55 1.39 3.97 7.60
C TYR A 55 -0.09 4.01 8.01
N ASP A 56 -1.02 4.03 7.06
CA ASP A 56 -2.46 4.00 7.33
C ASP A 56 -2.86 2.71 8.04
N TYR A 57 -2.35 1.56 7.58
CA TYR A 57 -2.58 0.28 8.25
C TYR A 57 -2.03 0.28 9.69
N TRP A 58 -0.82 0.80 9.89
CA TRP A 58 -0.25 0.94 11.23
C TRP A 58 -1.10 1.88 12.11
N ASN A 59 -1.51 3.01 11.57
CA ASN A 59 -2.29 4.02 12.27
C ASN A 59 -3.69 3.52 12.64
N THR A 60 -4.33 2.75 11.77
CA THR A 60 -5.71 2.28 11.95
C THR A 60 -5.76 0.98 12.77
N CYS A 61 -4.86 0.03 12.52
CA CYS A 61 -4.92 -1.30 13.13
C CYS A 61 -3.99 -1.50 14.35
N LEU A 62 -2.93 -0.69 14.48
CA LEU A 62 -1.90 -0.86 15.51
C LEU A 62 -1.77 0.31 16.48
N ARG A 63 -2.14 1.53 16.07
CA ARG A 63 -2.21 2.66 17.00
C ARG A 63 -3.40 2.45 17.93
N LYS A 64 -3.13 2.05 19.17
CA LYS A 64 -4.12 2.12 20.25
C LYS A 64 -4.58 3.58 20.33
N LYS A 65 -5.85 3.83 20.00
CA LYS A 65 -6.49 5.09 20.36
C LYS A 65 -6.55 5.09 21.88
N SER A 66 -5.58 5.72 22.54
CA SER A 66 -5.70 6.08 23.94
C SER A 66 -7.00 6.89 24.03
N ALA A 67 -7.99 6.31 24.69
CA ALA A 67 -9.23 6.99 25.00
C ALA A 67 -8.87 8.23 25.84
N ASP A 68 -9.14 9.40 25.27
CA ASP A 68 -9.78 10.47 26.03
C ASP A 68 -11.30 10.27 25.87
#